data_AF-A0A8H3ZG35-F1
#
_entry.id   AF-A0A8H3ZG35-F1
#
_cell.length_a   1.000
_cell.length_b   1.000
_cell.length_c   1.000
_cell.angle_alpha   90.00
_cell.angle_beta   90.00
_cell.angle_gamma   90.00
#
_symmetry.space_group_name_H-M   'P 1'
#
loop_
_entity.id
_entity.type
_entity.pdbx_description
1 polymer ?
#
loop_
_entity_poly.entity_id
_entity_poly.type
_entity_poly.pdbx_seq_one_letter_code
_entity_poly.pdbx_strand_id
1 'polypeptide(L)'
;MKLSTFVPIVLVLASPTFSCSWYKRCWCQLNDQTYQGKEHQNIPWDNSTVTACTDPGEVGYDGVNNFKTCYRFKWKKPKLAGWFAIDNCKWRKECEEAGASTGYCTEKVDQWDIFRRGW
;
A
#
# COMPACT_ATOMS: atom_id res chain seq x y z
N MET A 1 -9.08 21.59 51.42
CA MET A 1 -8.65 21.82 50.02
C MET A 1 -8.99 20.57 49.22
N LYS A 2 -9.88 20.66 48.22
CA LYS A 2 -10.29 19.52 47.38
C LYS A 2 -9.28 19.40 46.22
N LEU A 3 -8.39 18.41 46.29
CA LEU A 3 -7.50 18.07 45.17
C LEU A 3 -8.31 17.28 44.15
N SER A 4 -8.75 17.98 43.11
CA SER A 4 -9.40 17.41 41.95
C SER A 4 -8.32 16.81 41.04
N THR A 5 -8.09 15.52 41.16
CA THR A 5 -7.14 14.76 40.34
C THR A 5 -7.75 14.54 38.95
N PHE A 6 -7.33 15.33 37.96
CA PHE A 6 -7.63 15.06 36.56
C PHE A 6 -6.66 13.99 36.04
N VAL A 7 -7.18 12.81 35.70
CA VAL A 7 -6.43 11.76 35.00
C VAL A 7 -6.49 12.04 33.51
N PRO A 8 -5.38 12.34 32.82
CA PRO A 8 -5.39 12.46 31.36
C PRO A 8 -5.59 11.07 30.75
N ILE A 9 -6.72 10.87 30.09
CA ILE A 9 -6.98 9.68 29.27
C ILE A 9 -6.18 9.86 27.99
N VAL A 10 -5.02 9.21 27.90
CA VAL A 10 -4.25 9.11 26.66
C VAL A 10 -4.98 8.09 25.77
N LEU A 11 -5.68 8.57 24.75
CA LEU A 11 -6.25 7.73 23.71
C LEU A 11 -5.10 7.22 22.83
N VAL A 12 -4.63 6.00 23.07
CA VAL A 12 -3.72 5.32 22.15
C VAL A 12 -4.56 4.78 20.99
N LEU A 13 -4.60 5.51 19.88
CA LEU A 13 -5.15 5.00 18.63
C LEU A 13 -4.30 3.80 18.21
N ALA A 14 -4.82 2.59 18.43
CA ALA A 14 -4.22 1.38 17.89
C ALA A 14 -4.23 1.49 16.36
N SER A 15 -3.06 1.75 15.77
CA SER A 15 -2.90 1.73 14.33
C SER A 15 -3.33 0.34 13.83
N PRO A 16 -4.22 0.24 12.82
CA PRO A 16 -4.68 -1.05 12.32
C PRO A 16 -3.47 -1.93 11.97
N THR A 17 -3.37 -3.07 12.65
CA THR A 17 -2.35 -4.08 12.36
C THR A 17 -2.74 -4.76 11.06
N PHE A 18 -2.41 -4.14 9.92
CA PHE A 18 -2.45 -4.84 8.65
C PHE A 18 -1.42 -5.97 8.71
N SER A 19 -1.88 -7.22 8.78
CA SER A 19 -0.98 -8.36 8.65
C SER A 19 -0.26 -8.24 7.31
N CYS A 20 1.06 -8.06 7.34
CA CYS A 20 1.84 -7.89 6.11
C CYS A 20 1.66 -9.12 5.21
N SER A 21 1.41 -8.88 3.92
CA SER A 21 1.10 -9.91 2.93
C SER A 21 1.65 -9.50 1.57
N TRP A 22 1.87 -10.50 0.72
CA TRP A 22 2.41 -10.32 -0.62
C TRP A 22 1.30 -10.15 -1.65
N TYR A 23 1.47 -9.18 -2.54
CA TYR A 23 0.49 -8.80 -3.55
C TYR A 23 1.18 -8.59 -4.89
N LYS A 24 0.42 -8.74 -5.97
CA LYS A 24 0.95 -8.52 -7.33
C LYS A 24 0.85 -7.07 -7.76
N ARG A 25 -0.15 -6.34 -7.26
CA ARG A 25 -0.46 -4.98 -7.73
C ARG A 25 -0.73 -4.05 -6.55
N CYS A 26 -0.12 -2.88 -6.55
CA CYS A 26 -0.34 -1.86 -5.52
C CYS A 26 -0.35 -0.44 -6.11
N TRP A 27 -0.88 0.53 -5.37
CA TRP A 27 -0.82 1.96 -5.70
C TRP A 27 -0.76 2.80 -4.43
N CYS A 28 -0.37 4.07 -4.55
CA CYS A 28 -0.34 5.01 -3.46
C CYS A 28 -1.65 5.80 -3.39
N GLN A 29 -2.07 6.17 -2.18
CA GLN A 29 -3.30 6.93 -1.94
C GLN A 29 -3.03 8.16 -1.07
N LEU A 30 -3.71 9.25 -1.40
CA LEU A 30 -3.87 10.38 -0.51
C LEU A 30 -5.18 10.23 0.27
N ASN A 31 -5.04 10.30 1.58
CA ASN A 31 -6.14 10.45 2.52
C ASN A 31 -6.14 11.88 3.04
N ASP A 32 -7.34 12.37 3.36
CA ASP A 32 -7.57 13.61 4.09
C ASP A 32 -7.05 14.87 3.38
N GLN A 33 -7.03 14.85 2.04
CA GLN A 33 -6.78 16.05 1.25
C GLN A 33 -8.11 16.79 1.05
N THR A 34 -8.19 18.01 1.54
CA THR A 34 -9.29 18.92 1.23
C THR A 34 -9.11 19.45 -0.18
N TYR A 35 -9.77 18.85 -1.16
CA TYR A 35 -9.77 19.35 -2.55
C TYR A 35 -11.10 20.04 -2.82
N GLN A 36 -11.06 21.33 -3.20
CA GLN A 36 -12.24 22.16 -3.42
C GLN A 36 -13.24 22.19 -2.24
N GLY A 37 -12.74 22.16 -1.00
CA GLY A 37 -13.58 22.22 0.20
C GLY A 37 -14.30 20.90 0.54
N LYS A 38 -14.03 19.81 -0.18
CA LYS A 38 -14.50 18.46 0.16
C LYS A 38 -13.33 17.62 0.65
N GLU A 39 -13.57 16.88 1.71
CA GLU A 39 -12.64 15.88 2.20
C GLU A 39 -12.74 14.66 1.29
N HIS A 40 -11.65 14.35 0.60
CA HIS A 40 -11.57 13.18 -0.26
C HIS A 40 -10.69 12.14 0.41
N GLN A 41 -11.24 10.95 0.61
CA GLN A 41 -10.51 9.79 1.13
C GLN A 41 -10.16 8.82 -0.01
N ASN A 42 -9.05 8.10 0.14
CA ASN A 42 -8.62 7.03 -0.76
C ASN A 42 -8.36 7.47 -2.21
N ILE A 43 -7.90 8.71 -2.43
CA ILE A 43 -7.63 9.22 -3.79
C ILE A 43 -6.37 8.55 -4.33
N PRO A 44 -6.42 7.85 -5.48
CA PRO A 44 -5.22 7.33 -6.14
C PRO A 44 -4.25 8.46 -6.46
N TRP A 45 -2.97 8.27 -6.14
CA TRP A 45 -1.95 9.28 -6.33
C TRP A 45 -0.85 8.78 -7.27
N ASP A 46 -1.02 9.10 -8.55
CA ASP A 46 -0.21 8.56 -9.64
C ASP A 46 1.27 8.89 -9.51
N ASN A 47 1.61 10.12 -9.10
CA ASN A 47 3.01 10.55 -9.02
C ASN A 47 3.78 9.74 -7.97
N SER A 48 3.26 9.66 -6.75
CA SER A 48 3.88 8.84 -5.70
C SER A 48 3.83 7.36 -6.03
N THR A 49 2.81 6.88 -6.76
CA THR A 49 2.78 5.49 -7.23
C THR A 49 3.95 5.19 -8.18
N VAL A 50 4.25 6.10 -9.11
CA VAL A 50 5.41 5.95 -10.01
C VAL A 50 6.72 6.02 -9.23
N THR A 51 6.83 6.97 -8.30
CA THR A 51 8.04 7.13 -7.47
C THR A 51 8.30 5.92 -6.60
N ALA A 52 7.26 5.38 -5.95
CA ALA A 52 7.35 4.17 -5.12
C ALA A 52 7.60 2.91 -5.96
N CYS A 53 7.11 2.87 -7.21
CA CYS A 53 7.28 1.75 -8.12
C CYS A 53 8.70 1.69 -8.72
N THR A 54 9.66 1.30 -7.88
CA THR A 54 11.07 1.06 -8.26
C THR A 54 11.26 -0.35 -8.82
N ASP A 55 12.35 -0.59 -9.57
CA ASP A 55 12.72 -1.93 -10.06
C ASP A 55 12.85 -2.91 -8.86
N PRO A 56 12.21 -4.10 -8.87
CA PRO A 56 11.67 -4.84 -10.03
C PRO A 56 10.18 -4.64 -10.37
N GLY A 57 9.55 -3.53 -9.98
CA GLY A 57 8.16 -3.21 -10.31
C GLY A 57 7.97 -2.56 -11.69
N GLU A 58 6.81 -2.74 -12.29
CA GLU A 58 6.42 -2.14 -13.57
C GLU A 58 5.20 -1.24 -13.36
N VAL A 59 5.30 0.01 -13.79
CA VAL A 59 4.16 0.94 -13.76
C VAL A 59 3.17 0.54 -14.85
N GLY A 60 1.91 0.36 -14.45
CA GLY A 60 0.78 0.14 -15.34
C GLY A 60 -0.44 0.93 -14.89
N TYR A 61 -1.61 0.55 -15.37
CA TYR A 61 -2.89 1.16 -15.00
C TYR A 61 -3.82 0.11 -14.39
N ASP A 62 -4.76 0.55 -13.55
CA ASP A 62 -5.79 -0.32 -12.96
C ASP A 62 -6.83 -0.81 -13.99
N GLY A 63 -6.88 -0.19 -15.17
CA GLY A 63 -7.74 -0.54 -16.31
C GLY A 63 -9.21 -0.10 -16.17
N VAL A 64 -9.68 0.15 -14.94
CA VAL A 64 -11.07 0.56 -14.65
C VAL A 64 -11.16 2.07 -14.48
N ASN A 65 -10.30 2.64 -13.63
CA ASN A 65 -10.33 4.06 -13.27
C ASN A 65 -9.17 4.86 -13.86
N ASN A 66 -8.29 4.21 -14.64
CA ASN A 66 -7.13 4.78 -15.31
C ASN A 66 -6.14 5.51 -14.38
N PHE A 67 -6.02 5.07 -13.12
CA PHE A 67 -4.92 5.52 -12.25
C PHE A 67 -3.72 4.57 -12.35
N LYS A 68 -2.54 5.09 -12.04
CA LYS A 68 -1.29 4.33 -12.10
C LYS A 68 -1.20 3.31 -10.98
N THR A 69 -0.74 2.12 -11.32
CA THR A 69 -0.48 1.02 -10.39
C THR A 69 0.94 0.51 -10.60
N CYS A 70 1.53 -0.06 -9.56
CA CYS A 70 2.76 -0.83 -9.63
C CYS A 70 2.42 -2.31 -9.66
N TYR A 71 2.85 -3.02 -10.70
CA TYR A 71 2.75 -4.47 -10.78
C TYR A 71 4.12 -5.10 -10.57
N ARG A 72 4.21 -6.08 -9.67
CA ARG A 72 5.42 -6.87 -9.44
C ARG A 72 4.99 -8.30 -9.21
N PHE A 73 5.07 -9.14 -10.24
CA PHE A 73 4.97 -10.58 -10.10
C PHE A 73 5.82 -11.34 -11.12
N LYS A 74 6.90 -11.98 -10.66
CA LYS A 74 7.85 -12.73 -11.52
C LYS A 74 8.08 -14.15 -10.97
N TRP A 75 7.59 -15.15 -11.70
CA TRP A 75 7.65 -16.58 -11.31
C TRP A 75 9.03 -17.25 -11.55
N LYS A 76 9.91 -16.65 -12.36
CA LYS A 76 11.06 -17.37 -12.93
C LYS A 76 12.22 -17.72 -11.97
N LYS A 77 12.24 -17.31 -10.69
CA LYS A 77 13.34 -17.72 -9.78
C LYS A 77 12.87 -17.96 -8.32
N PRO A 78 12.95 -19.20 -7.80
CA PRO A 78 12.48 -19.56 -6.46
C PRO A 78 13.43 -19.13 -5.31
N LYS A 79 14.40 -18.23 -5.53
CA LYS A 79 15.50 -18.01 -4.55
C LYS A 79 15.49 -16.70 -3.77
N LEU A 80 14.65 -15.71 -4.08
CA LEU A 80 14.63 -14.43 -3.35
C LEU A 80 13.18 -13.99 -3.07
N ALA A 81 12.69 -14.32 -1.88
CA ALA A 81 11.32 -14.11 -1.42
C ALA A 81 10.87 -12.63 -1.27
N GLY A 82 11.57 -11.67 -1.87
CA GLY A 82 11.19 -10.25 -1.89
C GLY A 82 11.16 -9.60 -3.27
N TRP A 83 11.49 -10.34 -4.34
CA TRP A 83 11.53 -9.84 -5.71
C TRP A 83 10.33 -10.25 -6.56
N PHE A 84 9.56 -11.23 -6.08
CA PHE A 84 8.46 -11.83 -6.85
C PHE A 84 7.10 -11.18 -6.57
N ALA A 85 6.98 -10.33 -5.56
CA ALA A 85 5.71 -9.71 -5.15
C ALA A 85 5.98 -8.42 -4.37
N ILE A 86 4.94 -7.63 -4.15
CA ILE A 86 4.96 -6.43 -3.33
C ILE A 86 4.50 -6.78 -1.92
N ASP A 87 5.32 -6.51 -0.91
CA ASP A 87 4.90 -6.53 0.48
C ASP A 87 4.07 -5.27 0.76
N ASN A 88 2.82 -5.41 1.19
CA ASN A 88 1.94 -4.25 1.40
C ASN A 88 2.41 -3.33 2.54
N CYS A 89 3.07 -3.84 3.57
CA CYS A 89 3.60 -3.03 4.65
C CYS A 89 4.80 -2.20 4.18
N LYS A 90 5.67 -2.80 3.37
CA LYS A 90 6.78 -2.09 2.72
C LYS A 90 6.26 -1.04 1.74
N TRP A 91 5.27 -1.40 0.93
CA TRP A 91 4.67 -0.52 -0.06
C TRP A 91 4.08 0.75 0.56
N ARG A 92 3.38 0.64 1.70
CA ARG A 92 2.88 1.83 2.40
C ARG A 92 4.00 2.80 2.78
N LYS A 93 5.11 2.29 3.31
CA LYS A 93 6.27 3.13 3.65
C LYS A 93 6.86 3.79 2.41
N GLU A 94 7.01 3.04 1.32
CA GLU A 94 7.49 3.58 0.04
C GLU A 94 6.54 4.68 -0.50
N CYS A 95 5.22 4.53 -0.31
CA CYS A 95 4.24 5.55 -0.66
C CYS A 95 4.32 6.79 0.24
N GLU A 96 4.45 6.62 1.56
CA GLU A 96 4.61 7.70 2.53
C GLU A 96 5.89 8.51 2.23
N GLU A 97 7.01 7.82 1.98
CA GLU A 97 8.29 8.43 1.58
C GLU A 97 8.17 9.16 0.23
N ALA A 98 7.32 8.67 -0.68
CA ALA A 98 7.02 9.32 -1.95
C ALA A 98 5.99 10.47 -1.84
N GLY A 99 5.51 10.80 -0.64
CA GLY A 99 4.59 11.93 -0.40
C GLY A 99 3.10 11.61 -0.50
N ALA A 100 2.70 10.34 -0.47
CA ALA A 100 1.31 9.93 -0.31
C ALA A 100 0.96 9.71 1.18
N SER A 101 -0.33 9.53 1.50
CA SER A 101 -0.75 9.26 2.89
C SER A 101 -0.67 7.78 3.25
N THR A 102 -0.82 6.88 2.27
CA THR A 102 -0.75 5.42 2.46
C THR A 102 -0.56 4.72 1.11
N GLY A 103 -0.48 3.38 1.15
CA GLY A 103 -0.46 2.50 -0.01
C GLY A 103 -1.52 1.41 0.09
N TYR A 104 -2.11 1.06 -1.05
CA TYR A 104 -3.11 0.01 -1.17
C TYR A 104 -2.64 -1.08 -2.13
N CYS A 105 -2.98 -2.34 -1.84
CA CYS A 105 -2.58 -3.49 -2.63
C CYS A 105 -3.76 -4.41 -2.93
N THR A 106 -3.74 -5.00 -4.13
CA THR A 106 -4.72 -5.96 -4.62
C THR A 106 -4.01 -7.16 -5.26
N GLU A 107 -4.78 -8.19 -5.61
CA GLU A 107 -4.24 -9.46 -6.15
C GLU A 107 -3.26 -10.09 -5.15
N LYS A 108 -3.77 -10.48 -3.97
CA LYS A 108 -2.96 -11.19 -2.97
C LYS A 108 -2.35 -12.44 -3.61
N VAL A 109 -1.06 -12.63 -3.44
CA VAL A 109 -0.39 -13.84 -3.91
C VAL A 109 -0.85 -15.00 -3.04
N ASP A 110 -1.47 -15.99 -3.67
CA ASP A 110 -1.88 -17.21 -3.02
C ASP A 110 -1.02 -18.40 -3.43
N GLN A 111 -1.24 -19.54 -2.77
CA GLN A 111 -0.53 -20.78 -3.08
C GLN A 111 -0.83 -21.29 -4.50
N TRP A 112 -1.97 -20.96 -5.07
CA TRP A 112 -2.34 -21.34 -6.44
C TRP A 112 -1.61 -20.52 -7.50
N ASP A 113 -1.24 -19.28 -7.22
CA ASP A 113 -0.39 -18.46 -8.08
C ASP A 113 1.01 -19.05 -8.25
N ILE A 114 1.46 -19.82 -7.26
CA ILE A 114 2.71 -20.58 -7.32
C ILE A 114 2.56 -21.80 -8.24
N PHE A 115 1.38 -22.45 -8.24
CA PHE A 115 1.12 -23.70 -8.96
C PHE A 115 0.58 -23.54 -10.40
N ARG A 116 -0.22 -22.51 -10.70
CA ARG A 116 -1.01 -22.38 -11.96
C ARG A 116 -0.21 -22.12 -13.25
N ARG A 117 1.11 -21.91 -13.20
CA ARG A 117 1.95 -21.64 -14.39
C ARG A 117 3.08 -22.63 -14.62
N GLY A 118 3.04 -23.77 -13.92
CA GLY A 118 3.96 -24.90 -14.11
C GLY A 118 3.54 -25.91 -15.18
N TRP A 119 2.56 -25.59 -16.03
CA TRP A 119 2.09 -26.38 -17.16
C TRP A 119 2.08 -25.51 -18.42
#